data_AF-A0A0C9SY83-F1
#
_entry.id   AF-A0A0C9SY83-F1
#
_cell.length_a   1.000
_cell.length_b   1.000
_cell.length_c   1.000
_cell.angle_alpha   90.00
_cell.angle_beta   90.00
_cell.angle_gamma   90.00
#
_symmetry.space_group_name_H-M   'P 1'
#
loop_
_entity.id
_entity.type
_entity.pdbx_description
1 polymer ?
#
loop_
_entity_poly.entity_id
_entity_poly.type
_entity_poly.pdbx_seq_one_letter_code
_entity_poly.pdbx_strand_id
1 'polypeptide(L)'
;MVFRWIFIPWMQQELDAYKDCINNTRKCRDRNKVLPHGIPELVHTSPGDYGALDFKVMVQPAAVDHVREIYIKHAHPVFELVPPALGGFLEECYDALGRPPIDCKSAWGVYRALLSVIRQCAEIPAILESIDVNSIPDADVEVPLLD
;
A
#
# COMPACT_ATOMS: atom_id res chain seq x y z
N MET A 1 9.57 -4.29 -12.33
CA MET A 1 9.35 -2.90 -11.87
C MET A 1 8.06 -2.29 -12.39
N VAL A 2 7.77 -2.29 -13.72
CA VAL A 2 6.48 -1.81 -14.27
C VAL A 2 5.26 -2.45 -13.61
N PHE A 3 5.32 -3.77 -13.35
CA PHE A 3 4.26 -4.48 -12.63
C PHE A 3 3.99 -3.89 -11.25
N ARG A 4 5.07 -3.63 -10.47
CA ARG A 4 4.94 -3.07 -9.11
C ARG A 4 4.25 -1.72 -9.15
N TRP A 5 4.68 -0.85 -10.08
CA TRP A 5 4.15 0.49 -10.25
C TRP A 5 2.63 0.53 -10.56
N ILE A 6 2.11 -0.41 -11.34
CA ILE A 6 0.66 -0.50 -11.64
C ILE A 6 -0.10 -1.24 -10.54
N PHE A 7 0.31 -2.46 -10.23
CA PHE A 7 -0.53 -3.40 -9.49
C PHE A 7 -0.52 -3.15 -7.99
N ILE A 8 0.58 -2.69 -7.40
CA ILE A 8 0.63 -2.52 -5.94
C ILE A 8 -0.26 -1.35 -5.49
N PRO A 9 -0.20 -0.14 -6.10
CA PRO A 9 -1.11 0.95 -5.74
C PRO A 9 -2.57 0.60 -6.00
N TRP A 10 -2.86 -0.06 -7.13
CA TRP A 10 -4.22 -0.51 -7.43
C TRP A 10 -4.72 -1.53 -6.40
N MET A 11 -3.95 -2.57 -6.08
CA MET A 11 -4.34 -3.54 -5.06
C MET A 11 -4.51 -2.90 -3.68
N GLN A 12 -3.65 -1.94 -3.32
CA GLN A 12 -3.78 -1.20 -2.06
C GLN A 12 -5.12 -0.46 -2.02
N GLN A 13 -5.49 0.23 -3.09
CA GLN A 13 -6.77 0.93 -3.20
C GLN A 13 -7.97 -0.03 -3.08
N GLU A 14 -7.92 -1.21 -3.71
CA GLU A 14 -8.97 -2.24 -3.59
C GLU A 14 -9.07 -2.78 -2.15
N LEU A 15 -7.93 -3.01 -1.50
CA LEU A 15 -7.90 -3.46 -0.11
C LEU A 15 -8.44 -2.42 0.86
N ASP A 16 -8.14 -1.14 0.63
CA ASP A 16 -8.67 -0.03 1.41
C ASP A 16 -10.19 0.08 1.22
N ALA A 17 -10.68 0.00 -0.03
CA ALA A 17 -12.11 -0.02 -0.31
C ALA A 17 -12.82 -1.23 0.33
N TYR A 18 -12.18 -2.40 0.31
CA TYR A 18 -12.70 -3.59 0.97
C TYR A 18 -12.76 -3.41 2.50
N LYS A 19 -11.67 -2.93 3.11
CA LYS A 19 -11.61 -2.61 4.55
C LYS A 19 -12.75 -1.67 4.93
N ASP A 20 -12.94 -0.59 4.18
CA ASP A 20 -13.99 0.39 4.45
C ASP A 20 -15.38 -0.23 4.34
N CYS A 21 -15.64 -1.01 3.29
CA CYS A 21 -16.91 -1.72 3.12
C CYS A 21 -17.18 -2.66 4.31
N ILE A 22 -16.21 -3.48 4.69
CA ILE A 22 -16.35 -4.49 5.74
C ILE A 22 -16.51 -3.87 7.13
N ASN A 23 -15.82 -2.76 7.40
CA ASN A 23 -15.90 -2.04 8.67
C ASN A 23 -17.17 -1.21 8.79
N ASN A 24 -17.71 -0.72 7.67
CA ASN A 24 -18.95 0.06 7.64
C ASN A 24 -20.21 -0.78 7.42
N THR A 25 -20.09 -2.07 7.12
CA THR A 25 -21.25 -2.96 6.93
C THR A 25 -21.58 -3.71 8.21
N ARG A 26 -22.86 -3.68 8.60
CA ARG A 26 -23.39 -4.48 9.71
C ARG A 26 -23.16 -5.97 9.46
N LYS A 27 -22.64 -6.69 10.46
CA LYS A 27 -22.44 -8.13 10.33
C LYS A 27 -23.78 -8.87 10.27
N CYS A 28 -23.90 -9.81 9.32
CA CYS A 28 -25.07 -10.65 9.19
C CYS A 28 -25.23 -11.53 10.44
N ARG A 29 -26.48 -11.75 10.86
CA ARG A 29 -26.81 -12.59 12.00
C ARG A 29 -26.44 -14.05 11.69
N ASP A 30 -25.71 -14.67 12.59
CA ASP A 30 -25.43 -16.10 12.59
C ASP A 30 -26.07 -16.72 13.85
N ARG A 31 -26.72 -17.89 13.71
CA ARG A 31 -27.35 -18.59 14.84
C ARG A 31 -26.33 -19.30 15.73
N ASN A 32 -25.16 -19.62 15.19
CA ASN A 32 -24.10 -20.35 15.88
C ASN A 32 -23.08 -19.42 16.56
N LYS A 33 -23.19 -18.11 16.34
CA LYS A 33 -22.20 -17.13 16.79
C LYS A 33 -22.89 -15.89 17.37
N VAL A 34 -22.47 -15.48 18.56
CA VAL A 34 -22.80 -14.17 19.12
C VAL A 34 -21.91 -13.13 18.42
N LEU A 35 -22.53 -12.22 17.70
CA LEU A 35 -21.86 -11.13 16.99
C LEU A 35 -22.22 -9.79 17.63
N PRO A 36 -21.27 -8.82 17.65
CA PRO A 36 -21.58 -7.46 18.05
C PRO A 36 -22.76 -6.92 17.24
N HIS A 37 -23.70 -6.29 17.93
CA HIS A 37 -24.81 -5.62 17.28
C HIS A 37 -24.33 -4.29 16.71
N GLY A 38 -24.49 -4.10 15.40
CA GLY A 38 -24.20 -2.81 14.76
C GLY A 38 -23.11 -2.88 13.70
N ILE A 39 -22.68 -1.69 13.28
CA ILE A 39 -21.62 -1.49 12.30
C ILE A 39 -20.29 -1.50 13.07
N PRO A 40 -19.29 -2.32 12.68
CA PRO A 40 -18.01 -2.42 13.39
C PRO A 40 -17.35 -1.07 13.67
N GLU A 41 -17.30 -0.17 12.68
CA GLU A 41 -16.69 1.16 12.83
C GLU A 41 -17.41 2.02 13.89
N LEU A 42 -18.74 1.93 13.97
CA LEU A 42 -19.54 2.65 14.96
C LEU A 42 -19.43 2.02 16.35
N VAL A 43 -19.41 0.69 16.43
CA VAL A 43 -19.18 -0.03 17.70
C VAL A 43 -17.77 0.26 18.22
N HIS A 44 -16.80 0.36 17.32
CA HIS A 44 -15.47 0.83 17.67
C HIS A 44 -15.56 2.25 18.20
N THR A 45 -16.08 3.21 17.45
CA THR A 45 -16.05 4.64 17.82
C THR A 45 -16.88 4.98 19.06
N SER A 46 -18.06 4.38 19.20
CA SER A 46 -19.05 4.67 20.25
C SER A 46 -19.63 3.37 20.84
N PRO A 47 -18.85 2.60 21.60
CA PRO A 47 -19.29 1.28 22.09
C PRO A 47 -20.49 1.36 23.04
N GLY A 48 -20.62 2.46 23.80
CA GLY A 48 -21.72 2.66 24.76
C GLY A 48 -23.11 2.65 24.12
N ASP A 49 -23.25 3.21 22.92
CA ASP A 49 -24.51 3.24 22.17
C ASP A 49 -25.00 1.84 21.79
N TYR A 50 -24.09 0.87 21.75
CA TYR A 50 -24.34 -0.53 21.41
C TYR A 50 -24.30 -1.45 22.64
N GLY A 51 -24.25 -0.89 23.86
CA GLY A 51 -24.18 -1.66 25.10
C GLY A 51 -22.88 -2.46 25.25
N ALA A 52 -21.82 -2.06 24.55
CA ALA A 52 -20.51 -2.69 24.63
C ALA A 52 -19.60 -1.93 25.60
N LEU A 53 -18.67 -2.67 26.22
CA LEU A 53 -17.59 -2.10 27.03
C LEU A 53 -16.42 -1.72 26.13
N ASP A 54 -15.80 -0.56 26.39
CA ASP A 54 -14.60 -0.13 25.69
C ASP A 54 -13.35 -0.68 26.39
N PHE A 55 -12.55 -1.45 25.65
CA PHE A 55 -11.26 -1.99 26.10
C PHE A 55 -10.09 -1.49 25.24
N LYS A 56 -10.27 -0.39 24.51
CA LYS A 56 -9.21 0.16 23.66
C LYS A 56 -8.01 0.62 24.48
N VAL A 57 -6.83 0.27 23.99
CA VAL A 57 -5.58 0.88 24.42
C VAL A 57 -5.32 2.08 23.53
N MET A 58 -5.47 3.28 24.09
CA MET A 58 -5.25 4.52 23.35
C MET A 58 -3.75 4.75 23.17
N VAL A 59 -3.27 4.57 21.94
CA VAL A 59 -1.89 4.89 21.56
C VAL A 59 -1.88 6.28 20.94
N GLN A 60 -1.03 7.18 21.44
CA GLN A 60 -0.89 8.50 20.85
C GLN A 60 -0.25 8.40 19.47
N PRO A 61 -0.80 9.04 18.42
CA PRO A 61 -0.22 9.00 17.08
C PRO A 61 1.25 9.44 17.05
N ALA A 62 1.59 10.48 17.82
CA ALA A 62 2.96 10.96 17.95
C ALA A 62 3.93 9.90 18.52
N ALA A 63 3.47 8.99 19.38
CA ALA A 63 4.30 7.89 19.89
C ALA A 63 4.60 6.86 18.79
N VAL A 64 3.63 6.59 17.91
CA VAL A 64 3.83 5.70 16.76
C VAL A 64 4.80 6.33 15.77
N ASP A 65 4.66 7.62 15.49
CA ASP A 65 5.56 8.34 14.58
C ASP A 65 6.97 8.42 15.15
N HIS A 66 7.12 8.66 16.45
CA HIS A 66 8.43 8.61 17.11
C HIS A 66 9.10 7.23 17.00
N VAL A 67 8.36 6.15 17.24
CA VAL A 67 8.85 4.77 17.06
C VAL A 67 9.26 4.52 15.61
N ARG A 68 8.49 5.02 14.63
CA ARG A 68 8.86 4.92 13.21
C ARG A 68 10.18 5.65 12.92
N GLU A 69 10.38 6.84 13.47
CA GLU A 69 11.62 7.61 13.30
C GLU A 69 12.83 6.90 13.91
N ILE A 70 12.66 6.18 15.03
CA ILE A 70 13.72 5.38 15.67
C ILE A 70 14.15 4.23 14.76
N TYR A 71 13.19 3.48 14.21
CA TYR A 71 13.48 2.21 13.54
C TYR A 71 13.68 2.33 12.02
N ILE A 72 13.09 3.33 11.36
CA ILE A 72 13.15 3.45 9.90
C ILE A 72 13.34 4.90 9.48
N LYS A 73 14.45 5.16 8.79
CA LYS A 73 14.70 6.46 8.16
C LYS A 73 13.67 6.72 7.06
N HIS A 74 13.05 7.90 7.02
CA HIS A 74 12.06 8.25 5.99
C HIS A 74 12.60 8.13 4.55
N ALA A 75 13.90 8.35 4.35
CA ALA A 75 14.57 8.21 3.06
C ALA A 75 15.04 6.77 2.78
N HIS A 76 14.53 5.76 3.48
CA HIS A 76 14.93 4.38 3.27
C HIS A 76 14.37 3.85 1.93
N PRO A 77 15.21 3.26 1.06
CA PRO A 77 14.79 2.76 -0.26
C PRO A 77 13.66 1.72 -0.24
N VAL A 78 13.40 1.09 0.91
CA VAL A 78 12.25 0.16 1.10
C VAL A 78 10.90 0.82 0.83
N PHE A 79 10.80 2.15 1.01
CA PHE A 79 9.58 2.90 0.71
C PHE A 79 9.45 3.23 -0.78
N GLU A 80 10.52 3.06 -1.57
CA GLU A 80 10.49 3.26 -3.01
C GLU A 80 9.97 2.00 -3.69
N LEU A 81 8.72 2.06 -4.15
CA LEU A 81 8.09 0.96 -4.89
C LEU A 81 8.85 0.60 -6.17
N VAL A 82 9.36 1.66 -6.82
CA VAL A 82 10.28 1.64 -7.95
C VAL A 82 11.28 2.79 -7.77
N PRO A 83 12.52 2.66 -8.28
CA PRO A 83 13.49 3.76 -8.22
C PRO A 83 12.91 5.06 -8.79
N PRO A 84 13.12 6.23 -8.18
CA PRO A 84 12.49 7.49 -8.58
C PRO A 84 12.70 7.85 -10.05
N ALA A 85 13.90 7.61 -10.59
CA ALA A 85 14.19 7.85 -12.01
C ALA A 85 13.34 6.96 -12.94
N LEU A 86 13.15 5.69 -12.57
CA LEU A 86 12.28 4.79 -13.32
C LEU A 86 10.81 5.16 -13.13
N GLY A 87 10.40 5.57 -11.93
CA GLY A 87 9.05 6.05 -11.65
C GLY A 87 8.65 7.24 -12.53
N GLY A 88 9.53 8.23 -12.66
CA GLY A 88 9.31 9.39 -13.54
C GLY A 88 9.15 8.98 -15.01
N PHE A 89 10.02 8.09 -15.51
CA PHE A 89 9.89 7.57 -16.87
C PHE A 89 8.59 6.79 -17.11
N LEU A 90 8.13 6.02 -16.12
CA LEU A 90 6.86 5.30 -16.21
C LEU A 90 5.65 6.25 -16.23
N GLU A 91 5.70 7.34 -15.46
CA GLU A 91 4.68 8.38 -15.48
C GLU A 91 4.59 9.03 -16.87
N GLU A 92 5.72 9.39 -17.48
CA GLU A 92 5.77 9.94 -18.85
C GLU A 92 5.18 8.97 -19.89
N CYS A 93 5.52 7.68 -19.78
CA CYS A 93 4.96 6.65 -20.66
C CYS A 93 3.44 6.48 -20.44
N TYR A 94 2.97 6.62 -19.21
CA TYR A 94 1.56 6.52 -18.88
C TYR A 94 0.76 7.77 -19.32
N ASP A 95 1.38 8.93 -19.28
CA ASP A 95 0.87 10.18 -19.87
C ASP A 95 0.72 10.05 -21.39
N ALA A 96 1.72 9.46 -22.07
CA ALA A 96 1.65 9.20 -23.50
C ALA A 96 0.50 8.24 -23.89
N LEU A 97 0.06 7.38 -22.96
CA LEU A 97 -1.11 6.50 -23.15
C LEU A 97 -2.45 7.19 -22.87
N GLY A 98 -2.44 8.45 -22.41
CA GLY A 98 -3.65 9.19 -22.07
C GLY A 98 -4.27 8.82 -20.72
N ARG A 99 -3.47 8.28 -19.78
CA ARG A 99 -3.88 7.91 -18.41
C ARG A 99 -5.14 7.02 -18.35
N PRO A 100 -5.15 5.87 -19.02
CA PRO A 100 -6.30 4.97 -18.98
C PRO A 100 -6.58 4.50 -17.53
N PRO A 101 -7.84 4.50 -17.06
CA PRO A 101 -8.15 4.11 -15.68
C PRO A 101 -7.67 2.68 -15.40
N ILE A 102 -7.12 2.45 -14.19
CA ILE A 102 -6.62 1.15 -13.76
C ILE A 102 -7.65 0.51 -12.82
N ASP A 103 -8.30 -0.55 -13.29
CA ASP A 103 -9.21 -1.39 -12.52
C ASP A 103 -8.93 -2.88 -12.81
N CYS A 104 -9.67 -3.79 -12.18
CA CYS A 104 -9.48 -5.24 -12.34
C CYS A 104 -9.55 -5.72 -13.81
N LYS A 105 -10.32 -5.04 -14.67
CA LYS A 105 -10.51 -5.39 -16.08
C LYS A 105 -9.48 -4.72 -16.98
N SER A 106 -9.05 -3.50 -16.65
CA SER A 106 -8.14 -2.70 -17.47
C SER A 106 -6.67 -2.85 -17.08
N ALA A 107 -6.34 -3.20 -15.83
CA ALA A 107 -4.97 -3.20 -15.29
C ALA A 107 -3.98 -3.98 -16.16
N TRP A 108 -4.36 -5.18 -16.62
CA TRP A 108 -3.55 -5.98 -17.54
C TRP A 108 -3.40 -5.35 -18.92
N GLY A 109 -4.45 -4.69 -19.42
CA GLY A 109 -4.42 -3.95 -20.68
C GLY A 109 -3.45 -2.78 -20.61
N VAL A 110 -3.56 -1.95 -19.57
CA VAL A 110 -2.68 -0.82 -19.29
C VAL A 110 -1.23 -1.30 -19.13
N TYR A 111 -1.00 -2.38 -18.38
CA TYR A 111 0.33 -2.98 -18.23
C TYR A 111 0.97 -3.36 -19.56
N ARG A 112 0.22 -4.02 -20.45
CA ARG A 112 0.73 -4.40 -21.78
C ARG A 112 0.97 -3.18 -22.68
N ALA A 113 0.07 -2.20 -22.65
CA ALA A 113 0.23 -0.96 -23.40
C ALA A 113 1.48 -0.19 -22.94
N LEU A 114 1.68 -0.07 -21.64
CA LEU A 114 2.83 0.60 -21.05
C LEU A 114 4.13 -0.12 -21.40
N LEU A 115 4.16 -1.46 -21.32
CA LEU A 115 5.30 -2.24 -21.79
C LEU A 115 5.59 -2.04 -23.28
N SER A 116 4.55 -1.89 -24.12
CA SER A 116 4.74 -1.64 -25.54
C SER A 116 5.40 -0.28 -25.79
N VAL A 117 4.94 0.77 -25.10
CA VAL A 117 5.52 2.11 -25.19
C VAL A 117 6.98 2.09 -24.73
N ILE A 118 7.26 1.48 -23.57
CA ILE A 118 8.61 1.36 -23.04
C ILE A 118 9.54 0.65 -24.03
N ARG A 119 9.08 -0.44 -24.65
CA ARG A 119 9.86 -1.18 -25.65
C ARG A 119 10.13 -0.36 -26.92
N GLN A 120 9.19 0.50 -27.32
CA GLN A 120 9.34 1.38 -28.49
C GLN A 120 10.28 2.55 -28.19
N CYS A 121 10.28 3.05 -26.95
CA CYS A 121 11.25 4.03 -26.49
C CYS A 121 12.66 3.44 -26.30
N ALA A 122 12.77 2.11 -26.22
CA ALA A 122 14.00 1.40 -25.95
C ALA A 122 14.58 0.70 -27.20
N GLU A 123 15.12 1.47 -28.15
CA GLU A 123 16.40 1.08 -28.75
C GLU A 123 17.47 1.33 -27.64
N ILE A 124 17.72 0.28 -26.84
CA ILE A 124 18.43 0.18 -25.54
C ILE A 124 19.83 0.87 -25.56
N PRO A 125 20.31 1.62 -24.52
CA PRO A 125 20.84 1.02 -23.26
C PRO A 125 20.83 1.85 -21.95
N ALA A 126 21.23 1.18 -20.84
CA ALA A 126 21.72 1.67 -19.53
C ALA A 126 20.78 1.71 -18.31
N ILE A 127 19.46 1.88 -18.42
CA ILE A 127 18.61 2.01 -17.20
C ILE A 127 18.37 0.67 -16.48
N LEU A 128 18.49 -0.46 -17.19
CA LEU A 128 18.29 -1.81 -16.63
C LEU A 128 19.55 -2.43 -16.03
N GLU A 129 20.76 -1.92 -16.33
CA GLU A 129 22.02 -2.51 -15.86
C GLU A 129 22.46 -2.01 -14.47
N SER A 130 21.87 -0.93 -13.96
CA SER A 130 22.24 -0.37 -12.64
C SER A 130 21.43 -0.91 -11.46
N ILE A 131 20.45 -1.78 -11.71
CA ILE A 131 19.67 -2.42 -10.64
C ILE A 131 20.40 -3.69 -10.23
N ASP A 132 21.43 -3.54 -9.40
CA ASP A 132 21.98 -4.65 -8.65
C ASP A 132 20.89 -5.20 -7.71
N VAL A 133 20.30 -6.32 -8.10
CA VAL A 133 19.23 -7.01 -7.37
C VAL A 133 19.75 -7.57 -6.02
N ASN A 134 21.06 -7.50 -5.77
CA ASN A 134 21.70 -8.04 -4.57
C ASN A 134 22.28 -7.01 -3.60
N SER A 135 22.12 -5.70 -3.82
CA SER A 135 22.54 -4.69 -2.85
C SER A 135 21.47 -4.46 -1.77
N ILE A 136 21.14 -5.50 -1.01
CA ILE A 136 20.65 -5.31 0.37
C ILE A 136 21.93 -5.25 1.19
N PRO A 137 22.37 -4.08 1.70
CA PRO A 137 23.35 -4.12 2.75
C PRO A 137 22.70 -4.87 3.92
N ASP A 138 23.25 -6.05 4.25
CA ASP A 138 23.20 -6.59 5.61
C ASP A 138 23.86 -5.54 6.51
N ALA A 139 23.10 -4.47 6.80
CA ALA A 139 23.42 -3.60 7.89
C ALA A 139 22.85 -4.31 9.12
N ASP A 140 23.76 -4.82 9.95
CA ASP A 140 23.51 -5.10 11.36
C ASP A 140 22.93 -3.83 12.00
N VAL A 141 21.61 -3.62 11.87
CA VAL A 141 20.90 -2.56 12.57
C VAL A 141 20.79 -3.05 14.00
N GLU A 142 21.73 -2.63 14.85
CA GLU A 142 21.59 -2.70 16.30
C GLU A 142 20.26 -2.02 16.67
N VAL A 143 19.26 -2.85 16.94
CA VAL A 143 17.92 -2.43 17.32
C VAL A 143 18.04 -1.79 18.70
N PRO A 144 17.75 -0.48 18.86
CA PRO A 144 17.76 0.12 20.19
C PRO A 144 16.66 -0.54 21.03
N LEU A 145 17.05 -1.14 22.16
CA LEU A 145 16.13 -1.57 23.19
C LEU A 145 15.59 -0.31 23.87
N LEU A 146 14.26 -0.24 24.04
CA LEU A 146 13.61 0.81 24.80
C LEU A 146 13.90 0.54 26.29
N ASP A 147 14.74 1.37 26.92
CA ASP A 147 14.91 1.44 28.38
C ASP A 147 13.70 2.09 29.06
#